data_AF-A0A1U7IKY8-F1
#
_entry.id   AF-A0A1U7IKY8-F1
#
_cell.length_a   1.000
_cell.length_b   1.000
_cell.length_c   1.000
_cell.angle_alpha   90.00
_cell.angle_beta   90.00
_cell.angle_gamma   90.00
#
_symmetry.space_group_name_H-M   'P 1'
#
loop_
_entity.id
_entity.type
_entity.pdbx_description
1 polymer ?
#
loop_
_entity_poly.entity_id
_entity_poly.type
_entity_poly.pdbx_seq_one_letter_code
_entity_poly.pdbx_strand_id
1 'polypeptide(L)'
;MTPIYPKIRKKINEQILDHPFTDYWDIFVLKHQHPINITLHIIGIFFFYGLLFSVWRSQNFWLLLGLPLTQLIGLAGHFLFEKSHIDLQDAVFSWRASFCLGKMLFRVLSGKYGEDIRQRQEILQQYQSVEAKFFYADF
;
A
#
# COMPACT_ATOMS: atom_id res chain seq x y z
N MET A 1 -21.94 0.84 -30.63
CA MET A 1 -20.59 1.07 -30.09
C MET A 1 -20.75 1.63 -28.69
N THR A 2 -20.53 0.83 -27.65
CA THR A 2 -20.52 1.30 -26.26
C THR A 2 -19.26 2.11 -26.03
N PRO A 3 -19.34 3.35 -25.51
CA PRO A 3 -18.14 4.10 -25.16
C PRO A 3 -17.39 3.33 -24.06
N ILE A 4 -16.17 2.91 -24.36
CA ILE A 4 -15.26 2.34 -23.37
C ILE A 4 -14.80 3.52 -22.51
N TYR A 5 -15.50 3.78 -21.41
CA TYR A 5 -14.97 4.64 -20.37
C TYR A 5 -13.69 3.96 -19.85
N PRO A 6 -12.51 4.61 -19.88
CA PRO A 6 -11.34 4.05 -19.24
C PRO A 6 -11.67 3.88 -17.76
N LYS A 7 -11.79 2.62 -17.32
CA LYS A 7 -11.93 2.27 -15.91
C LYS A 7 -10.74 2.92 -15.21
N ILE A 8 -10.99 3.91 -14.35
CA ILE A 8 -9.93 4.62 -13.62
C ILE A 8 -9.16 3.57 -12.81
N ARG A 9 -8.01 3.12 -13.32
CA ARG A 9 -7.14 2.15 -12.64
C ARG A 9 -6.38 2.88 -11.52
N LYS A 10 -6.22 2.22 -10.39
CA LYS A 10 -5.52 2.80 -9.22
C LYS A 10 -4.04 2.94 -9.54
N LYS A 11 -3.52 4.17 -9.56
CA LYS A 11 -2.10 4.43 -9.81
C LYS A 11 -1.20 3.75 -8.77
N ILE A 12 -0.11 3.11 -9.24
CA ILE A 12 0.96 2.59 -8.38
C ILE A 12 1.91 3.73 -8.00
N ASN A 13 2.41 4.48 -8.98
CA ASN A 13 3.17 5.72 -8.83
C ASN A 13 3.00 6.59 -10.11
N GLU A 14 3.58 7.80 -10.15
CA GLU A 14 3.44 8.70 -11.30
C GLU A 14 4.20 8.25 -12.57
N GLN A 15 5.11 7.27 -12.46
CA GLN A 15 5.89 6.76 -13.58
C GLN A 15 5.23 5.56 -14.27
N ILE A 16 4.34 4.85 -13.57
CA ILE A 16 3.62 3.69 -14.09
C ILE A 16 2.23 4.13 -14.54
N LEU A 17 2.08 4.36 -15.84
CA LEU A 17 0.82 4.76 -16.46
C LEU A 17 -0.20 3.63 -16.56
N ASP A 18 0.24 2.39 -16.80
CA ASP A 18 -0.64 1.21 -16.87
C ASP A 18 -0.03 -0.01 -16.18
N HIS A 19 -0.88 -0.94 -15.75
CA HIS A 19 -0.52 -2.19 -15.08
C HIS A 19 -1.59 -3.27 -15.26
N PRO A 20 -1.23 -4.57 -15.12
CA PRO A 20 -2.18 -5.67 -15.29
C PRO A 20 -3.04 -5.93 -14.04
N PHE A 21 -2.70 -5.35 -12.89
CA PHE A 21 -3.33 -5.70 -11.61
C PHE A 21 -4.76 -5.19 -11.49
N THR A 22 -5.63 -6.06 -10.97
CA THR A 22 -7.03 -5.75 -10.64
C THR A 22 -7.31 -5.79 -9.14
N ASP A 23 -6.50 -6.53 -8.37
CA ASP A 23 -6.61 -6.59 -6.91
C ASP A 23 -5.88 -5.41 -6.27
N TYR A 24 -6.52 -4.80 -5.27
CA TYR A 24 -5.93 -3.75 -4.47
C TYR A 24 -4.70 -4.24 -3.69
N TRP A 25 -4.65 -5.53 -3.30
CA TRP A 25 -3.47 -6.09 -2.64
C TRP A 25 -2.20 -5.98 -3.49
N ASP A 26 -2.30 -6.28 -4.78
CA ASP A 26 -1.12 -6.24 -5.66
C ASP A 26 -0.60 -4.81 -5.82
N ILE A 27 -1.50 -3.84 -5.96
CA ILE A 27 -1.17 -2.42 -5.96
C ILE A 27 -0.58 -1.99 -4.61
N PHE A 28 -1.16 -2.46 -3.50
CA PHE A 28 -0.71 -2.15 -2.15
C PHE A 28 0.73 -2.64 -1.92
N VAL A 29 1.05 -3.88 -2.29
CA VAL A 29 2.40 -4.45 -2.19
C VAL A 29 3.39 -3.64 -3.03
N LEU A 30 3.00 -3.25 -4.25
CA LEU A 30 3.86 -2.47 -5.12
C LEU A 30 4.04 -1.02 -4.65
N LYS A 31 3.10 -0.48 -3.88
CA LYS A 31 3.35 0.77 -3.17
C LYS A 31 4.36 0.51 -2.05
N HIS A 32 4.11 -0.45 -1.16
CA HIS A 32 4.84 -0.68 0.09
C HIS A 32 6.04 -1.63 -0.02
N GLN A 33 7.04 -1.26 -0.81
CA GLN A 33 8.20 -2.12 -1.05
C GLN A 33 9.42 -1.75 -0.20
N HIS A 34 9.50 -0.49 0.22
CA HIS A 34 10.71 0.00 0.88
C HIS A 34 10.80 -0.56 2.31
N PRO A 35 11.93 -1.18 2.73
CA PRO A 35 12.03 -1.83 4.04
C PRO A 35 11.77 -0.88 5.21
N ILE A 36 12.15 0.39 5.08
CA ILE A 36 11.86 1.41 6.11
C ILE A 36 10.35 1.74 6.14
N ASN A 37 9.69 1.86 4.99
CA ASN A 37 8.25 2.11 4.94
C ASN A 37 7.49 0.93 5.58
N ILE A 38 7.88 -0.30 5.22
CA ILE A 38 7.35 -1.52 5.84
C ILE A 38 7.51 -1.47 7.36
N THR A 39 8.70 -1.16 7.86
CA THR A 39 8.99 -1.08 9.29
C THR A 39 8.15 -0.01 9.99
N LEU A 40 8.00 1.17 9.39
CA LEU A 40 7.17 2.25 9.94
C LEU A 40 5.70 1.85 10.01
N HIS A 41 5.18 1.15 9.02
CA HIS A 41 3.82 0.59 9.06
C HIS A 41 3.66 -0.45 10.16
N ILE A 42 4.61 -1.36 10.34
CA ILE A 42 4.58 -2.34 11.43
C ILE A 42 4.60 -1.66 12.80
N ILE A 43 5.47 -0.65 12.99
CA ILE A 43 5.50 0.16 14.22
C ILE A 43 4.17 0.88 14.43
N GLY A 44 3.61 1.48 13.38
CA GLY A 44 2.30 2.14 13.41
C GLY A 44 1.18 1.20 13.86
N ILE A 45 1.18 -0.04 13.37
CA ILE A 45 0.22 -1.08 13.77
C ILE A 45 0.35 -1.41 15.26
N PHE A 46 1.57 -1.66 15.75
CA PHE A 46 1.78 -1.93 17.17
C PHE A 46 1.41 -0.75 18.06
N PHE A 47 1.74 0.48 17.64
CA PHE A 47 1.36 1.69 18.35
C PHE A 47 -0.16 1.87 18.41
N PHE A 48 -0.86 1.63 17.28
CA PHE A 48 -2.31 1.68 17.22
C PHE A 48 -2.98 0.68 18.18
N TYR A 49 -2.62 -0.61 18.10
CA TYR A 49 -3.20 -1.62 18.98
C TYR A 49 -2.78 -1.46 20.44
N GLY A 50 -1.55 -1.02 20.71
CA GLY A 50 -1.07 -0.68 22.04
C GLY A 50 -1.85 0.50 22.65
N LEU A 51 -2.18 1.50 21.84
CA LEU A 51 -3.01 2.63 22.26
C LEU A 51 -4.43 2.17 22.61
N LEU A 52 -5.07 1.37 21.74
CA LEU A 52 -6.40 0.82 22.01
C LEU A 52 -6.43 -0.05 23.27
N PHE A 53 -5.42 -0.92 23.45
CA PHE A 53 -5.28 -1.72 24.65
C PHE A 53 -5.11 -0.85 25.90
N SER A 54 -4.33 0.22 25.81
CA SER A 54 -4.13 1.17 26.91
C SER A 54 -5.42 1.92 27.27
N VAL A 55 -6.19 2.38 26.27
CA VAL A 55 -7.52 2.97 26.47
C VAL A 55 -8.44 1.97 27.16
N TRP A 56 -8.51 0.74 26.68
CA TRP A 56 -9.36 -0.30 27.26
C TRP A 56 -8.95 -0.64 28.71
N ARG A 57 -7.64 -0.71 29.00
CA ARG A 57 -7.14 -1.06 30.34
C ARG A 57 -7.28 0.08 31.35
N SER A 58 -7.10 1.32 30.92
CA SER A 58 -7.14 2.52 31.78
C SER A 58 -8.50 3.21 31.80
N GLN A 59 -9.41 2.84 30.87
CA GLN A 59 -10.67 3.54 30.60
C GLN A 59 -10.48 5.04 30.31
N ASN A 60 -9.27 5.45 29.94
CA ASN A 60 -8.93 6.83 29.67
C ASN A 60 -9.09 7.14 28.18
N PHE A 61 -10.28 7.60 27.80
CA PHE A 61 -10.60 7.94 26.42
C PHE A 61 -9.80 9.14 25.87
N TRP A 62 -9.15 9.94 26.72
CA TRP A 62 -8.24 11.01 26.25
C TRP A 62 -7.06 10.46 25.47
N LEU A 63 -6.65 9.22 25.72
CA LEU A 63 -5.61 8.55 24.95
C LEU A 63 -6.00 8.38 23.47
N LEU A 64 -7.29 8.39 23.12
CA LEU A 64 -7.73 8.33 21.73
C LEU A 64 -7.31 9.56 20.91
N LEU A 65 -6.95 10.67 21.56
CA LEU A 65 -6.31 11.82 20.88
C LEU A 65 -4.94 11.47 20.28
N GLY A 66 -4.35 10.33 20.66
CA GLY A 66 -3.15 9.79 20.03
C GLY A 66 -3.41 9.06 18.71
N LEU A 67 -4.66 8.78 18.33
CA LEU A 67 -4.99 8.08 17.08
C LEU A 67 -4.46 8.81 15.83
N PRO A 68 -4.57 10.15 15.69
CA PRO A 68 -3.96 10.87 14.57
C PRO A 68 -2.45 10.66 14.47
N LEU A 69 -1.74 10.52 15.60
CA LEU A 69 -0.28 10.27 15.59
C LEU A 69 0.05 8.92 14.95
N THR A 70 -0.80 7.90 15.13
CA THR A 70 -0.63 6.58 14.50
C THR A 70 -0.65 6.69 12.96
N GLN A 71 -1.51 7.56 12.43
CA GLN A 71 -1.65 7.80 10.99
C GLN A 71 -0.47 8.61 10.45
N LEU A 72 0.04 9.59 11.21
CA LEU A 72 1.22 10.36 10.81
C LEU A 72 2.46 9.48 10.63
N ILE A 73 2.63 8.44 11.45
CA ILE A 73 3.76 7.50 11.32
C ILE A 73 3.69 6.74 9.98
N GLY A 74 2.51 6.22 9.62
CA GLY A 74 2.31 5.54 8.34
C GLY A 74 2.44 6.48 7.13
N LEU A 75 1.91 7.70 7.24
CA LEU A 75 1.99 8.71 6.19
C LEU A 75 3.42 9.23 5.97
N ALA A 76 4.19 9.39 7.05
CA ALA A 76 5.60 9.77 6.98
C ALA A 76 6.44 8.72 6.23
N GLY A 77 6.14 7.43 6.40
CA GLY A 77 6.78 6.36 5.65
C GLY A 77 6.61 6.49 4.14
N HIS A 78 5.38 6.77 3.69
CA HIS A 78 5.12 7.08 2.29
C HIS A 78 5.84 8.35 1.85
N PHE A 79 5.65 9.48 2.55
CA PHE A 79 6.21 10.76 2.13
C PHE A 79 7.75 10.74 2.00
N LEU A 80 8.43 10.06 2.93
CA LEU A 80 9.89 10.05 2.98
C LEU A 80 10.53 9.02 2.03
N PHE A 81 9.87 7.88 1.78
CA PHE A 81 10.52 6.75 1.09
C PHE A 81 9.82 6.27 -0.16
N GLU A 82 8.56 6.66 -0.39
CA GLU A 82 7.80 6.25 -1.56
C GLU A 82 7.08 7.48 -2.13
N LYS A 83 7.61 8.06 -3.21
CA LYS A 83 6.89 9.04 -4.06
C LYS A 83 5.70 8.40 -4.81
N SER A 84 4.92 7.55 -4.14
CA SER A 84 3.65 7.02 -4.62
C SER A 84 2.56 8.06 -4.36
N HIS A 85 1.61 8.19 -5.30
CA HIS A 85 0.47 9.07 -5.15
C HIS A 85 -0.32 8.67 -3.88
N ILE A 86 -0.34 9.56 -2.88
CA ILE A 86 -1.18 9.42 -1.69
C ILE A 86 -2.60 9.69 -2.15
N ASP A 87 -3.34 8.62 -2.45
CA ASP A 87 -4.77 8.73 -2.73
C ASP A 87 -5.45 9.22 -1.44
N LEU A 88 -6.19 10.33 -1.50
CA LEU A 88 -6.92 10.87 -0.34
C LEU A 88 -7.89 9.84 0.27
N GLN A 89 -8.29 8.82 -0.51
CA GLN A 89 -9.08 7.67 -0.05
C GLN A 89 -8.30 6.66 0.79
N ASP A 90 -6.98 6.58 0.66
CA ASP A 90 -6.11 5.76 1.49
C ASP A 90 -5.65 6.51 2.75
N ALA A 91 -5.71 7.86 2.75
CA ALA A 91 -5.43 8.72 3.91
C ALA A 91 -6.53 8.68 5.00
N VAL A 92 -7.72 8.16 4.67
CA VAL A 92 -8.83 7.97 5.61
C VAL A 92 -9.09 6.47 5.73
N PHE A 93 -8.52 5.83 6.77
CA PHE A 93 -8.81 4.47 7.26
C PHE A 93 -9.80 3.66 6.39
N SER A 94 -9.38 3.28 5.17
CA SER A 94 -10.26 2.50 4.33
C SER A 94 -10.26 1.07 4.87
N TRP A 95 -11.43 0.42 4.91
CA TRP A 95 -11.51 -0.98 5.34
C TRP A 95 -10.57 -1.89 4.54
N ARG A 96 -10.39 -1.58 3.25
CA ARG A 96 -9.46 -2.28 2.35
C ARG A 96 -7.99 -2.06 2.72
N ALA A 97 -7.59 -0.83 3.05
CA ALA A 97 -6.25 -0.50 3.50
C ALA A 97 -5.95 -1.19 4.84
N SER A 98 -6.91 -1.17 5.77
CA SER A 98 -6.78 -1.84 7.07
C SER A 98 -6.61 -3.36 6.93
N PHE A 99 -7.39 -3.99 6.04
CA PHE A 99 -7.22 -5.40 5.72
C PHE A 99 -5.84 -5.70 5.11
N CYS A 100 -5.37 -4.85 4.18
CA CYS A 100 -4.05 -5.02 3.57
C CYS A 100 -2.91 -4.82 4.58
N LEU A 101 -3.02 -3.86 5.52
CA LEU A 101 -2.07 -3.67 6.60
C LEU A 101 -2.01 -4.90 7.52
N GLY A 102 -3.15 -5.48 7.88
CA GLY A 102 -3.20 -6.73 8.65
C GLY A 102 -2.57 -7.90 7.90
N LYS A 103 -2.90 -8.04 6.61
CA LYS A 103 -2.30 -9.06 5.72
C LYS A 103 -0.78 -8.87 5.59
N MET A 104 -0.32 -7.62 5.45
CA MET A 104 1.08 -7.25 5.40
C MET A 104 1.80 -7.64 6.70
N LEU A 105 1.27 -7.28 7.87
CA LEU A 105 1.82 -7.70 9.16
C LEU A 105 1.98 -9.23 9.22
N PHE A 106 0.93 -9.98 8.87
CA PHE A 106 0.98 -11.44 8.88
C PHE A 106 2.06 -11.99 7.93
N ARG A 107 2.16 -11.45 6.71
CA ARG A 107 3.15 -11.90 5.70
C ARG A 107 4.57 -11.52 6.11
N VAL A 108 4.77 -10.35 6.74
CA VAL A 108 6.07 -9.92 7.28
C VAL A 108 6.50 -10.84 8.42
N LEU A 109 5.62 -11.10 9.39
CA LEU A 109 5.90 -12.02 10.51
C LEU A 109 6.15 -13.47 10.04
N SER A 110 5.50 -13.88 8.96
CA SER A 110 5.73 -15.19 8.33
C SER A 110 6.99 -15.24 7.45
N GLY A 111 7.70 -14.12 7.26
CA GLY A 111 8.87 -14.03 6.39
C GLY A 111 8.57 -14.11 4.88
N LYS A 112 7.30 -13.99 4.48
CA LYS A 112 6.85 -14.21 3.08
C LYS A 112 6.59 -12.93 2.30
N TYR A 113 6.63 -11.76 2.93
CA TYR A 113 6.33 -10.50 2.26
C TYR A 113 7.34 -10.13 1.16
N GLY A 114 8.61 -10.50 1.31
CA GLY A 114 9.61 -10.29 0.25
C GLY A 114 9.30 -11.08 -1.04
N GLU A 115 8.71 -12.26 -0.90
CA GLU A 115 8.24 -13.04 -2.05
C GLU A 115 7.06 -12.35 -2.75
N ASP A 116 6.14 -11.75 -1.98
CA ASP A 116 5.03 -10.98 -2.56
C ASP A 116 5.57 -9.83 -3.42
N ILE A 117 6.52 -9.06 -2.89
CA ILE A 117 7.15 -7.94 -3.61
C ILE A 117 7.76 -8.44 -4.93
N ARG A 118 8.59 -9.48 -4.85
CA ARG A 118 9.28 -10.04 -6.02
C ARG A 118 8.31 -10.51 -7.09
N GLN A 119 7.29 -11.31 -6.72
CA GLN A 119 6.31 -11.81 -7.68
C GLN A 119 5.56 -10.69 -8.40
N ARG A 120 5.18 -9.62 -7.70
CA ARG A 120 4.45 -8.50 -8.33
C ARG A 120 5.38 -7.63 -9.18
N GLN A 121 6.63 -7.45 -8.78
CA GLN A 121 7.64 -6.79 -9.62
C GLN A 121 7.88 -7.54 -10.93
N GLU A 122 8.02 -8.87 -10.87
CA GLU A 122 8.20 -9.73 -12.05
C GLU A 122 7.02 -9.59 -13.03
N ILE A 123 5.78 -9.64 -12.52
CA ILE A 123 4.56 -9.45 -13.34
C ILE A 123 4.54 -8.06 -13.99
N LEU A 124 4.86 -7.01 -13.23
CA LEU A 124 4.88 -5.63 -13.73
C LEU A 124 5.94 -5.47 -14.83
N GLN A 125 7.15 -5.98 -14.61
CA GLN A 125 8.23 -5.94 -15.59
C GLN A 125 7.87 -6.69 -16.88
N GLN A 126 7.27 -7.88 -16.74
CA GLN A 126 6.81 -8.66 -17.90
C GLN A 126 5.77 -7.88 -18.71
N TYR A 127 4.77 -7.28 -18.05
CA TYR A 127 3.74 -6.47 -18.71
C TYR A 127 4.35 -5.30 -19.50
N GLN A 128 5.22 -4.52 -18.86
CA GLN A 128 5.89 -3.38 -19.48
C GLN A 128 6.79 -3.80 -20.66
N SER A 129 7.46 -4.96 -20.55
CA SER A 129 8.30 -5.48 -21.64
C SER A 129 7.49 -5.88 -22.87
N VAL A 130 6.27 -6.40 -22.67
CA VAL A 130 5.36 -6.81 -23.73
C VAL A 130 4.77 -5.57 -24.41
N GLU A 131 4.30 -4.60 -23.63
CA GLU A 131 3.77 -3.33 -24.13
C GLU A 131 4.81 -2.56 -24.97
N ALA A 132 6.07 -2.50 -24.50
CA ALA A 132 7.17 -1.91 -25.25
C ALA A 132 7.41 -2.65 -26.59
N LYS A 133 7.40 -3.99 -26.60
CA LYS A 133 7.59 -4.76 -27.84
C LYS A 133 6.50 -4.50 -28.86
N PHE A 134 5.23 -4.39 -28.44
CA PHE A 134 4.15 -4.03 -29.36
C PHE A 134 4.34 -2.62 -29.93
N PHE A 135 4.77 -1.66 -29.12
CA PHE A 135 5.02 -0.30 -29.58
C PHE A 135 6.15 -0.18 -30.63
N TYR A 136 7.18 -1.03 -30.56
CA TYR A 136 8.30 -1.04 -31.53
C TYR A 136 8.13 -2.00 -32.71
N ALA A 137 7.11 -2.86 -32.72
CA ALA A 137 6.83 -3.78 -33.82
C ALA A 137 5.91 -3.18 -34.91
N ASP A 138 5.33 -2.01 -34.65
CA ASP A 138 4.43 -1.28 -35.55
C ASP A 138 5.14 -0.21 -36.41
N PHE A 139 6.48 -0.30 -36.58
CA PHE A 139 7.29 0.57 -37.44
C PHE A 139 8.07 -0.21 -38.50
#